data_AF-A0A2T4V6T4-F1
#
_entry.id   AF-A0A2T4V6T4-F1
#
_cell.length_a   1.000
_cell.length_b   1.000
_cell.length_c   1.000
_cell.angle_alpha   90.00
_cell.angle_beta   90.00
_cell.angle_gamma   90.00
#
_symmetry.space_group_name_H-M   'P 1'
#
loop_
_entity.id
_entity.type
_entity.pdbx_description
1 polymer ?
#
loop_
_entity_poly.entity_id
_entity_poly.type
_entity_poly.pdbx_seq_one_letter_code
_entity_poly.pdbx_strand_id
1 'polypeptide(L)'
;MPENPQENVTVIALRKLLGAAALVSAAGALVPGCGGWDPMGGVDAGPKPGCTGVCSADGGAVGDAGTWSDAGTQADGGTLPAPVVMAIAEARKSPFDGQTRVLLEGVVIHTLADVAHRVQNGEEQVRAHFWVVDPARPMQGLWVHKDWTDLPVDFLPEVGQRVDLTGWMQAASGLEPFTGYRTHLGSQRAFGGQSGTLEIHPIGTLAVPADNTVAAGFGNADGGFGRPNPGLLGTRVYVPGPLQLTDPTPRAFHRESADPKDPVYYGFEVSGGILVSSQNTSGASPTDGGPARCDWQALVRGDGGSVVFPQGIRGVWDTYTFVPCRDGGIGECTGGASDGGVPGTEPADGGPGNRFTHVLYPQNCDRDLAGVWDAGIQGSGG
;
A
#
# COMPACT_ATOMS: atom_id res chain seq x y z
N MET A 1 62.56 -31.46 36.51
CA MET A 1 62.64 -30.11 37.13
C MET A 1 62.39 -29.08 36.03
N PRO A 2 61.94 -27.86 36.35
CA PRO A 2 60.99 -27.08 35.52
C PRO A 2 61.70 -26.39 34.31
N GLU A 3 61.10 -25.58 33.43
CA GLU A 3 59.95 -24.68 33.61
C GLU A 3 59.38 -24.14 32.26
N ASN A 4 58.08 -24.34 32.00
CA ASN A 4 57.14 -23.31 31.51
C ASN A 4 57.33 -22.67 30.07
N PRO A 5 56.47 -21.73 29.58
CA PRO A 5 55.35 -22.12 28.69
C PRO A 5 55.03 -21.16 27.48
N GLN A 6 53.82 -21.33 26.90
CA GLN A 6 53.08 -20.40 26.00
C GLN A 6 53.53 -20.39 24.50
N GLU A 7 52.68 -20.12 23.50
CA GLU A 7 51.26 -19.71 23.48
C GLU A 7 50.46 -20.18 22.23
N ASN A 8 49.16 -19.90 22.24
CA ASN A 8 48.13 -20.16 21.24
C ASN A 8 48.44 -19.76 19.77
N VAL A 9 47.72 -20.35 18.80
CA VAL A 9 46.91 -19.63 17.77
C VAL A 9 46.15 -20.60 16.81
N THR A 10 44.97 -20.17 16.34
CA THR A 10 44.11 -20.73 15.25
C THR A 10 43.50 -22.16 15.35
N VAL A 11 42.20 -22.23 15.67
CA VAL A 11 41.27 -23.28 15.14
C VAL A 11 39.88 -22.69 14.82
N ILE A 12 39.77 -21.77 13.86
CA ILE A 12 38.48 -21.37 13.25
C ILE A 12 38.66 -21.14 11.74
N ALA A 13 38.76 -22.22 10.95
CA ALA A 13 38.76 -22.12 9.48
C ALA A 13 38.39 -23.44 8.76
N LEU A 14 37.38 -24.20 9.22
CA LEU A 14 36.93 -25.39 8.45
C LEU A 14 35.46 -25.81 8.68
N ARG A 15 34.49 -24.93 8.41
CA ARG A 15 33.05 -25.28 8.24
C ARG A 15 32.37 -24.49 7.10
N LYS A 16 32.93 -24.58 5.89
CA LYS A 16 32.29 -24.19 4.62
C LYS A 16 32.68 -25.18 3.52
N LEU A 17 32.04 -26.35 3.49
CA LEU A 17 31.95 -27.31 2.37
C LEU A 17 31.18 -28.57 2.83
N LEU A 18 30.43 -29.21 1.91
CA LEU A 18 29.55 -30.39 2.09
C LEU A 18 28.24 -30.10 2.86
N GLY A 19 27.03 -30.39 2.38
CA GLY A 19 26.50 -30.82 1.06
C GLY A 19 25.10 -30.19 0.85
N ALA A 20 24.51 -30.03 -0.35
CA ALA A 20 24.11 -31.03 -1.36
C ALA A 20 23.09 -32.08 -0.83
N ALA A 21 21.99 -32.44 -1.50
CA ALA A 21 21.25 -31.89 -2.66
C ALA A 21 19.90 -32.65 -2.84
N ALA A 22 18.98 -32.12 -3.66
CA ALA A 22 17.77 -32.78 -4.22
C ALA A 22 16.65 -33.20 -3.22
N LEU A 23 15.39 -33.50 -3.59
CA LEU A 23 14.62 -33.49 -4.85
C LEU A 23 13.33 -32.63 -4.62
N VAL A 24 12.34 -32.40 -5.51
CA VAL A 24 12.02 -32.83 -6.90
C VAL A 24 11.21 -31.72 -7.64
N SER A 25 10.72 -31.98 -8.86
CA SER A 25 10.01 -31.07 -9.78
C SER A 25 8.50 -30.83 -9.54
N ALA A 26 8.04 -29.62 -9.86
CA ALA A 26 6.70 -29.37 -10.40
C ALA A 26 6.77 -28.37 -11.56
N ALA A 27 6.40 -28.79 -12.77
CA ALA A 27 6.32 -27.91 -13.93
C ALA A 27 4.99 -27.16 -13.91
N GLY A 28 5.01 -25.88 -13.55
CA GLY A 28 3.85 -24.99 -13.70
C GLY A 28 3.71 -24.57 -15.17
N ALA A 29 2.62 -25.00 -15.82
CA ALA A 29 2.32 -24.56 -17.18
C ALA A 29 2.09 -23.04 -17.21
N LEU A 30 2.73 -22.35 -18.16
CA LEU A 30 2.42 -20.96 -18.47
C LEU A 30 0.98 -20.89 -19.00
N VAL A 31 0.07 -20.33 -18.20
CA VAL A 31 -1.25 -19.90 -18.65
C VAL A 31 -1.13 -18.44 -19.06
N PRO A 32 -1.25 -18.10 -20.36
CA PRO A 32 -1.38 -16.71 -20.78
C PRO A 32 -2.75 -16.21 -20.34
N GLY A 33 -2.78 -15.19 -19.48
CA GLY A 33 -4.04 -14.54 -19.10
C GLY A 33 -4.61 -13.75 -20.28
N CYS A 34 -5.66 -14.25 -20.90
CA CYS A 34 -6.48 -13.48 -21.84
C CYS A 34 -7.37 -12.50 -21.05
N GLY A 35 -7.40 -11.22 -21.43
CA GLY A 35 -8.27 -10.25 -20.75
C GLY A 35 -7.91 -8.77 -20.94
N GLY A 36 -7.45 -8.37 -22.12
CA GLY A 36 -7.44 -6.95 -22.49
C GLY A 36 -8.84 -6.51 -22.92
N TRP A 37 -9.34 -5.41 -22.36
CA TRP A 37 -10.49 -4.69 -22.91
C TRP A 37 -9.92 -3.66 -23.89
N ASP A 38 -10.07 -3.89 -25.19
CA ASP A 38 -9.75 -2.91 -26.25
C ASP A 38 -10.97 -2.03 -26.50
N PRO A 39 -10.94 -0.71 -26.18
CA PRO A 39 -12.05 0.20 -26.42
C PRO A 39 -11.91 0.90 -27.78
N MET A 40 -11.69 0.17 -28.87
CA MET A 40 -11.86 0.69 -30.25
C MET A 40 -12.30 -0.40 -31.24
N GLY A 41 -13.20 -0.01 -32.15
CA GLY A 41 -13.82 -0.92 -33.11
C GLY A 41 -12.90 -1.39 -34.25
N GLY A 42 -12.90 -2.71 -34.44
CA GLY A 42 -12.39 -3.50 -35.57
C GLY A 42 -11.73 -2.84 -36.79
N VAL A 43 -10.50 -3.30 -37.05
CA VAL A 43 -10.06 -3.76 -38.38
C VAL A 43 -9.17 -5.01 -38.25
N ASP A 44 -9.44 -5.98 -39.11
CA ASP A 44 -8.86 -7.33 -39.25
C ASP A 44 -7.49 -7.64 -38.62
N ALA A 45 -7.50 -8.58 -37.66
CA ALA A 45 -6.35 -9.44 -37.34
C ALA A 45 -6.74 -10.91 -37.55
N GLY A 46 -6.04 -11.60 -38.45
CA GLY A 46 -6.37 -12.97 -38.89
C GLY A 46 -6.26 -14.05 -37.79
N PRO A 47 -6.75 -15.28 -38.08
CA PRO A 47 -7.00 -16.29 -37.07
C PRO A 47 -5.72 -16.83 -36.42
N LYS A 48 -5.50 -16.50 -35.15
CA LYS A 48 -4.59 -17.24 -34.26
C LYS A 48 -5.35 -18.39 -33.61
N PRO A 49 -4.90 -19.66 -33.75
CA PRO A 49 -5.58 -20.80 -33.14
C PRO A 49 -5.29 -20.86 -31.63
N GLY A 50 -6.32 -21.09 -30.79
CA GLY A 50 -6.12 -21.39 -29.37
C GLY A 50 -7.32 -21.22 -28.44
N CYS A 51 -8.28 -20.34 -28.74
CA CYS A 51 -9.36 -20.02 -27.81
C CYS A 51 -10.64 -20.81 -28.07
N THR A 52 -10.87 -21.89 -27.31
CA THR A 52 -12.17 -22.58 -27.22
C THR A 52 -12.65 -22.59 -25.77
N GLY A 53 -13.58 -21.70 -25.42
CA GLY A 53 -14.02 -21.52 -24.03
C GLY A 53 -15.05 -20.41 -23.81
N VAL A 54 -16.23 -20.56 -24.45
CA VAL A 54 -17.53 -19.92 -24.16
C VAL A 54 -17.53 -18.60 -23.35
N CYS A 55 -17.47 -17.46 -24.04
CA CYS A 55 -18.09 -16.21 -23.58
C CYS A 55 -19.40 -16.05 -24.35
N SER A 56 -20.55 -16.11 -23.69
CA SER A 56 -21.83 -15.81 -24.35
C SER A 56 -22.00 -14.30 -24.42
N ALA A 57 -22.17 -13.77 -25.63
CA ALA A 57 -22.57 -12.39 -25.87
C ALA A 57 -24.08 -12.23 -25.70
N ASP A 58 -24.51 -11.07 -25.19
CA ASP A 58 -25.81 -10.37 -25.32
C ASP A 58 -25.91 -9.36 -24.15
N GLY A 59 -26.12 -8.05 -24.30
CA GLY A 59 -26.11 -7.21 -25.50
C GLY A 59 -26.59 -5.76 -25.22
N GLY A 60 -25.74 -4.76 -25.45
CA GLY A 60 -26.10 -3.32 -25.61
C GLY A 60 -26.30 -2.47 -24.33
N ALA A 61 -26.27 -1.14 -24.39
CA ALA A 61 -25.78 -0.22 -25.43
C ALA A 61 -25.53 1.20 -24.85
N VAL A 62 -24.61 1.96 -25.48
CA VAL A 62 -24.27 3.41 -25.39
C VAL A 62 -25.10 4.38 -24.52
N GLY A 63 -24.40 5.31 -23.85
CA GLY A 63 -24.99 6.53 -23.27
C GLY A 63 -24.01 7.46 -22.52
N ASP A 64 -23.45 8.44 -23.24
CA ASP A 64 -22.83 9.73 -22.86
C ASP A 64 -22.10 9.97 -21.52
N ALA A 65 -20.92 10.60 -21.65
CA ALA A 65 -20.26 11.33 -20.57
C ALA A 65 -20.84 12.75 -20.44
N GLY A 66 -21.38 13.11 -19.27
CA GLY A 66 -21.89 14.48 -19.05
C GLY A 66 -22.32 14.79 -17.62
N THR A 67 -21.59 15.71 -16.98
CA THR A 67 -21.98 16.62 -15.87
C THR A 67 -22.46 16.06 -14.52
N TRP A 68 -22.00 16.73 -13.45
CA TRP A 68 -22.49 16.62 -12.07
C TRP A 68 -23.91 17.21 -11.89
N SER A 69 -24.49 16.98 -10.70
CA SER A 69 -25.88 17.30 -10.26
C SER A 69 -26.96 16.58 -11.10
N ASP A 70 -27.74 15.65 -10.55
CA ASP A 70 -28.59 15.84 -9.37
C ASP A 70 -28.71 14.61 -8.44
N ALA A 71 -29.10 14.88 -7.19
CA ALA A 71 -29.50 13.84 -6.23
C ALA A 71 -30.88 13.27 -6.59
N GLY A 72 -30.88 12.26 -7.46
CA GLY A 72 -32.07 11.50 -7.85
C GLY A 72 -32.61 10.64 -6.70
N THR A 73 -33.89 10.82 -6.40
CA THR A 73 -34.68 10.15 -5.37
C THR A 73 -34.32 8.68 -5.09
N GLN A 74 -34.14 8.39 -3.80
CA GLN A 74 -34.04 7.06 -3.20
C GLN A 74 -35.13 6.12 -3.75
N ALA A 75 -34.73 5.17 -4.61
CA ALA A 75 -35.59 4.08 -5.03
C ALA A 75 -35.76 3.09 -3.86
N ASP A 76 -36.98 2.55 -3.70
CA ASP A 76 -37.36 1.78 -2.52
C ASP A 76 -36.41 0.60 -2.25
N GLY A 77 -35.85 0.57 -1.03
CA GLY A 77 -34.76 -0.31 -0.66
C GLY A 77 -35.14 -1.78 -0.68
N GLY A 78 -34.51 -2.54 -1.56
CA GLY A 78 -34.34 -3.98 -1.34
C GLY A 78 -33.56 -4.21 -0.04
N THR A 79 -33.93 -5.24 0.73
CA THR A 79 -33.21 -5.57 1.96
C THR A 79 -31.74 -5.87 1.64
N LEU A 80 -30.81 -5.13 2.24
CA LEU A 80 -29.38 -5.39 2.08
C LEU A 80 -29.07 -6.85 2.45
N PRO A 81 -28.14 -7.52 1.76
CA PRO A 81 -27.78 -8.90 2.07
C PRO A 81 -27.27 -9.00 3.52
N ALA A 82 -27.66 -10.09 4.19
CA ALA A 82 -27.15 -10.39 5.52
C ALA A 82 -25.62 -10.53 5.47
N PRO A 83 -24.87 -9.89 6.39
CA PRO A 83 -23.43 -9.92 6.33
C PRO A 83 -22.88 -11.29 6.70
N VAL A 84 -21.82 -11.70 6.02
CA VAL A 84 -21.08 -12.93 6.30
C VAL A 84 -19.91 -12.59 7.22
N VAL A 85 -19.85 -13.24 8.38
CA VAL A 85 -18.71 -13.12 9.31
C VAL A 85 -17.48 -13.77 8.67
N MET A 86 -16.37 -13.03 8.59
CA MET A 86 -15.12 -13.51 7.96
C MET A 86 -13.87 -13.08 8.73
N ALA A 87 -12.78 -13.84 8.57
CA ALA A 87 -11.45 -13.35 8.89
C ALA A 87 -10.98 -12.29 7.87
N ILE A 88 -10.08 -11.39 8.26
CA ILE A 88 -9.47 -10.42 7.33
C ILE A 88 -8.81 -11.12 6.12
N ALA A 89 -8.09 -12.23 6.32
CA ALA A 89 -7.48 -12.98 5.22
C ALA A 89 -8.46 -13.74 4.32
N GLU A 90 -9.73 -13.87 4.72
CA GLU A 90 -10.81 -14.43 3.92
C GLU A 90 -11.53 -13.31 3.15
N ALA A 91 -11.88 -12.23 3.85
CA ALA A 91 -12.46 -11.02 3.28
C ALA A 91 -11.61 -10.43 2.13
N ARG A 92 -10.28 -10.41 2.29
CA ARG A 92 -9.34 -9.99 1.22
C ARG A 92 -9.34 -10.88 -0.04
N LYS A 93 -10.06 -12.01 -0.04
CA LYS A 93 -10.25 -12.91 -1.19
C LYS A 93 -11.69 -12.89 -1.71
N SER A 94 -12.61 -12.17 -1.05
CA SER A 94 -13.99 -12.03 -1.51
C SER A 94 -14.04 -11.33 -2.87
N PRO A 95 -14.97 -11.73 -3.75
CA PRO A 95 -15.15 -11.08 -5.04
C PRO A 95 -15.61 -9.63 -4.84
N PHE A 96 -15.13 -8.72 -5.69
CA PHE A 96 -15.57 -7.32 -5.74
C PHE A 96 -16.85 -7.19 -6.59
N ASP A 97 -17.86 -8.01 -6.28
CA ASP A 97 -19.12 -8.13 -7.03
C ASP A 97 -20.26 -7.23 -6.49
N GLY A 98 -20.02 -6.56 -5.37
CA GLY A 98 -21.02 -5.76 -4.64
C GLY A 98 -22.12 -6.59 -3.96
N GLN A 99 -22.12 -7.91 -4.09
CA GLN A 99 -23.13 -8.80 -3.50
C GLN A 99 -22.71 -9.27 -2.11
N THR A 100 -21.42 -9.53 -1.91
CA THR A 100 -20.90 -10.04 -0.64
C THR A 100 -20.68 -8.93 0.38
N ARG A 101 -21.62 -8.78 1.33
CA ARG A 101 -21.47 -7.95 2.52
C ARG A 101 -20.69 -8.74 3.59
N VAL A 102 -19.63 -8.15 4.14
CA VAL A 102 -18.70 -8.77 5.09
C VAL A 102 -18.86 -8.12 6.46
N LEU A 103 -18.88 -8.94 7.52
CA LEU A 103 -18.72 -8.53 8.91
C LEU A 103 -17.35 -9.00 9.44
N LEU A 104 -16.55 -8.06 9.93
CA LEU A 104 -15.30 -8.30 10.66
C LEU A 104 -15.54 -8.01 12.15
N GLU A 105 -15.50 -9.04 12.99
CA GLU A 105 -15.78 -8.91 14.41
C GLU A 105 -14.52 -8.53 15.22
N GLY A 106 -14.65 -7.49 16.04
CA GLY A 106 -13.73 -7.14 17.12
C GLY A 106 -12.30 -6.82 16.71
N VAL A 107 -12.10 -6.30 15.50
CA VAL A 107 -10.82 -5.81 14.99
C VAL A 107 -10.39 -4.54 15.72
N VAL A 108 -9.10 -4.24 15.72
CA VAL A 108 -8.50 -3.08 16.40
C VAL A 108 -7.93 -2.11 15.38
N ILE A 109 -8.28 -0.83 15.50
CA ILE A 109 -7.65 0.26 14.74
C ILE A 109 -6.22 0.43 15.23
N HIS A 110 -5.22 0.15 14.39
CA HIS A 110 -3.81 0.23 14.80
C HIS A 110 -3.06 1.43 14.25
N THR A 111 -3.57 2.06 13.20
CA THR A 111 -2.96 3.22 12.54
C THR A 111 -4.04 4.00 11.80
N LEU A 112 -4.01 5.33 11.90
CA LEU A 112 -4.81 6.24 11.09
C LEU A 112 -3.94 6.76 9.94
N ALA A 113 -4.52 7.01 8.77
CA ALA A 113 -3.84 7.71 7.68
C ALA A 113 -4.31 9.15 7.56
N ASP A 114 -5.62 9.35 7.44
CA ASP A 114 -6.25 10.67 7.46
C ASP A 114 -7.63 10.62 8.13
N VAL A 115 -7.98 11.77 8.71
CA VAL A 115 -9.29 12.05 9.29
C VAL A 115 -9.65 13.47 8.84
N ALA A 116 -10.86 13.64 8.32
CA ALA A 116 -11.38 14.92 7.88
C ALA A 116 -12.78 15.13 8.45
N HIS A 117 -13.06 16.37 8.85
CA HIS A 117 -14.33 16.78 9.45
C HIS A 117 -15.04 17.78 8.51
N ARG A 118 -16.36 17.72 8.45
CA ARG A 118 -17.20 18.77 7.87
C ARG A 118 -18.51 18.89 8.64
N VAL A 119 -19.15 20.05 8.59
CA VAL A 119 -20.51 20.23 9.06
C VAL A 119 -21.42 20.34 7.84
N GLN A 120 -22.43 19.47 7.75
CA GLN A 120 -23.44 19.50 6.70
C GLN A 120 -24.82 19.35 7.33
N ASN A 121 -25.78 20.19 6.93
CA ASN A 121 -27.14 20.22 7.49
C ASN A 121 -27.23 20.40 9.02
N GLY A 122 -26.17 20.87 9.67
CA GLY A 122 -26.07 21.02 11.13
C GLY A 122 -25.52 19.80 11.86
N GLU A 123 -25.22 18.72 11.14
CA GLU A 123 -24.58 17.51 11.67
C GLU A 123 -23.07 17.53 11.38
N GLU A 124 -22.26 17.08 12.33
CA GLU A 124 -20.85 16.80 12.10
C GLU A 124 -20.72 15.46 11.37
N GLN A 125 -19.94 15.46 10.30
CA GLN A 125 -19.65 14.28 9.49
C GLN A 125 -18.14 14.08 9.45
N VAL A 126 -17.72 12.84 9.69
CA VAL A 126 -16.32 12.42 9.65
C VAL A 126 -16.10 11.52 8.44
N ARG A 127 -15.07 11.81 7.64
CA ARG A 127 -14.46 10.87 6.70
C ARG A 127 -13.12 10.46 7.27
N ALA A 128 -12.80 9.17 7.23
CA ALA A 128 -11.52 8.69 7.74
C ALA A 128 -11.02 7.46 6.99
N HIS A 129 -9.71 7.38 6.85
CA HIS A 129 -9.02 6.20 6.38
C HIS A 129 -8.06 5.69 7.45
N PHE A 130 -8.15 4.40 7.74
CA PHE A 130 -7.39 3.78 8.82
C PHE A 130 -7.17 2.29 8.53
N TRP A 131 -6.17 1.72 9.21
CA TRP A 131 -5.89 0.30 9.15
C TRP A 131 -6.36 -0.40 10.42
N VAL A 132 -7.03 -1.53 10.22
CA VAL A 132 -7.46 -2.45 11.27
C VAL A 132 -6.69 -3.77 11.20
N VAL A 133 -6.57 -4.40 12.36
CA VAL A 133 -5.93 -5.71 12.53
C VAL A 133 -6.80 -6.60 13.41
N ASP A 134 -6.85 -7.89 13.10
CA ASP A 134 -7.40 -8.89 14.02
C ASP A 134 -6.40 -9.10 15.18
N PRO A 135 -6.75 -8.78 16.44
CA PRO A 135 -5.83 -8.89 17.57
C PRO A 135 -5.43 -10.35 17.88
N ALA A 136 -6.21 -11.35 17.47
CA ALA A 136 -5.86 -12.75 17.57
C ALA A 136 -4.97 -13.24 16.41
N ARG A 137 -4.92 -12.48 15.30
CA ARG A 137 -4.15 -12.80 14.08
C ARG A 137 -3.43 -11.55 13.56
N PRO A 138 -2.43 -11.01 14.29
CA PRO A 138 -1.85 -9.68 14.05
C PRO A 138 -1.08 -9.51 12.73
N MET A 139 -0.88 -10.60 11.99
CA MET A 139 -0.36 -10.59 10.62
C MET A 139 -1.45 -10.34 9.55
N GLN A 140 -2.72 -10.17 9.95
CA GLN A 140 -3.83 -9.90 9.03
C GLN A 140 -4.34 -8.48 9.23
N GLY A 141 -3.97 -7.59 8.31
CA GLY A 141 -4.40 -6.19 8.29
C GLY A 141 -5.31 -5.87 7.11
N LEU A 142 -6.10 -4.80 7.25
CA LEU A 142 -7.00 -4.30 6.22
C LEU A 142 -7.16 -2.78 6.30
N TRP A 143 -7.21 -2.12 5.15
CA TRP A 143 -7.59 -0.71 5.02
C TRP A 143 -9.10 -0.55 5.09
N VAL A 144 -9.56 0.45 5.83
CA VAL A 144 -10.97 0.80 5.96
C VAL A 144 -11.16 2.21 5.41
N HIS A 145 -12.16 2.36 4.55
CA HIS A 145 -12.58 3.63 3.95
C HIS A 145 -13.96 3.98 4.52
N LYS A 146 -14.00 4.87 5.53
CA LYS A 146 -15.24 5.49 6.02
C LYS A 146 -15.49 6.77 5.23
N ASP A 147 -16.56 6.82 4.46
CA ASP A 147 -17.04 8.03 3.80
C ASP A 147 -17.95 8.86 4.73
N TRP A 148 -18.29 10.07 4.30
CA TRP A 148 -19.05 11.06 5.06
C TRP A 148 -20.46 10.62 5.47
N THR A 149 -21.04 9.63 4.78
CA THR A 149 -22.39 9.12 5.00
C THR A 149 -22.42 7.78 5.75
N ASP A 150 -21.26 7.21 6.06
CA ASP A 150 -21.14 5.91 6.72
C ASP A 150 -21.38 6.01 8.22
N LEU A 151 -22.00 4.97 8.80
CA LEU A 151 -22.57 5.01 10.14
C LEU A 151 -21.60 4.48 11.21
N PRO A 152 -21.47 5.14 12.38
CA PRO A 152 -21.98 6.46 12.72
C PRO A 152 -21.32 7.58 11.90
N VAL A 153 -22.12 8.59 11.54
CA VAL A 153 -21.71 9.68 10.64
C VAL A 153 -20.54 10.47 11.24
N ASP A 154 -20.61 10.68 12.55
CA ASP A 154 -19.71 11.39 13.44
C ASP A 154 -18.57 10.51 14.02
N PHE A 155 -18.47 9.23 13.63
CA PHE A 155 -17.48 8.31 14.20
C PHE A 155 -16.05 8.78 13.93
N LEU A 156 -15.36 9.20 15.00
CA LEU A 156 -13.95 9.58 15.03
C LEU A 156 -13.11 8.35 15.44
N PRO A 157 -12.29 7.78 14.53
CA PRO A 157 -11.47 6.60 14.84
C PRO A 157 -10.27 6.93 15.73
N GLU A 158 -10.04 6.12 16.76
CA GLU A 158 -8.87 6.22 17.64
C GLU A 158 -7.97 4.97 17.55
N VAL A 159 -6.65 5.16 17.68
CA VAL A 159 -5.68 4.05 17.73
C VAL A 159 -5.86 3.27 19.04
N GLY A 160 -6.09 1.95 18.93
CA GLY A 160 -6.45 1.07 20.05
C GLY A 160 -7.96 0.91 20.25
N GLN A 161 -8.80 1.61 19.48
CA GLN A 161 -10.24 1.39 19.50
C GLN A 161 -10.58 0.04 18.84
N ARG A 162 -11.50 -0.69 19.47
CA ARG A 162 -11.97 -1.99 19.01
C ARG A 162 -13.37 -1.84 18.43
N VAL A 163 -13.56 -2.33 17.21
CA VAL A 163 -14.77 -2.14 16.42
C VAL A 163 -15.19 -3.45 15.77
N ASP A 164 -16.50 -3.65 15.60
CA ASP A 164 -17.03 -4.52 14.55
C ASP A 164 -17.24 -3.66 13.30
N LEU A 165 -16.94 -4.20 12.12
CA LEU A 165 -17.09 -3.49 10.84
C LEU A 165 -17.97 -4.30 9.88
N THR A 166 -19.02 -3.70 9.36
CA THR A 166 -19.87 -4.30 8.32
C THR A 166 -19.86 -3.46 7.04
N GLY A 167 -19.41 -4.03 5.93
CA GLY A 167 -19.29 -3.31 4.66
C GLY A 167 -19.05 -4.23 3.47
N TRP A 168 -18.50 -3.69 2.38
CA TRP A 168 -18.19 -4.42 1.17
C TRP A 168 -16.70 -4.37 0.85
N MET A 169 -16.17 -5.49 0.37
CA MET A 169 -14.78 -5.60 -0.06
C MET A 169 -14.63 -5.00 -1.46
N GLN A 170 -13.64 -4.12 -1.62
CA GLN A 170 -13.40 -3.36 -2.84
C GLN A 170 -11.90 -3.21 -3.10
N ALA A 171 -11.55 -2.74 -4.29
CA ALA A 171 -10.24 -2.17 -4.58
C ALA A 171 -10.37 -0.67 -4.82
N ALA A 172 -9.42 0.11 -4.28
CA ALA A 172 -9.28 1.53 -4.61
C ALA A 172 -9.07 1.72 -6.12
N SER A 173 -9.57 2.83 -6.67
CA SER A 173 -9.43 3.11 -8.10
C SER A 173 -7.96 3.17 -8.50
N GLY A 174 -7.59 2.66 -9.68
CA GLY A 174 -6.25 2.84 -10.24
C GLY A 174 -5.87 4.31 -10.47
N LEU A 175 -6.82 5.24 -10.35
CA LEU A 175 -6.63 6.69 -10.43
C LEU A 175 -6.44 7.37 -9.05
N GLU A 176 -6.45 6.63 -7.95
CA GLU A 176 -6.13 7.18 -6.63
C GLU A 176 -4.60 7.19 -6.41
N PRO A 177 -3.95 8.36 -6.27
CA PRO A 177 -2.51 8.42 -6.03
C PRO A 177 -2.18 7.81 -4.66
N PHE A 178 -1.11 7.00 -4.62
CA PHE A 178 -0.59 6.30 -3.44
C PHE A 178 -1.47 5.19 -2.87
N THR A 179 -2.80 5.22 -3.05
CA THR A 179 -3.74 4.22 -2.50
C THR A 179 -4.40 3.33 -3.55
N GLY A 180 -4.30 3.65 -4.85
CA GLY A 180 -4.94 2.87 -5.91
C GLY A 180 -4.56 1.39 -5.92
N TYR A 181 -5.50 0.55 -6.38
CA TYR A 181 -5.48 -0.92 -6.32
C TYR A 181 -5.49 -1.54 -4.90
N ARG A 182 -5.36 -0.75 -3.82
CA ARG A 182 -5.42 -1.26 -2.44
C ARG A 182 -6.78 -1.90 -2.14
N THR A 183 -6.76 -3.12 -1.61
CA THR A 183 -7.96 -3.82 -1.14
C THR A 183 -8.45 -3.20 0.17
N HIS A 184 -9.74 -2.89 0.25
CA HIS A 184 -10.33 -2.23 1.42
C HIS A 184 -11.75 -2.69 1.73
N LEU A 185 -12.20 -2.40 2.95
CA LEU A 185 -13.60 -2.45 3.35
C LEU A 185 -14.19 -1.03 3.33
N GLY A 186 -15.38 -0.86 2.75
CA GLY A 186 -16.06 0.43 2.69
C GLY A 186 -17.53 0.30 2.30
N SER A 187 -18.16 1.44 2.02
CA SER A 187 -19.53 1.53 1.50
C SER A 187 -19.65 1.06 0.06
N GLN A 188 -20.73 0.36 -0.27
CA GLN A 188 -21.05 -0.04 -1.64
C GLN A 188 -21.39 1.19 -2.49
N ARG A 189 -20.46 1.59 -3.35
CA ARG A 189 -20.77 2.44 -4.51
C ARG A 189 -21.69 1.66 -5.46
N ALA A 190 -22.73 2.32 -5.96
CA ALA A 190 -23.91 1.65 -6.51
C ALA A 190 -23.61 0.76 -7.72
N PHE A 191 -23.58 -0.55 -7.50
CA PHE A 191 -23.68 -1.56 -8.56
C PHE A 191 -25.13 -2.02 -8.65
N GLY A 192 -25.78 -1.79 -9.80
CA GLY A 192 -27.17 -2.20 -10.01
C GLY A 192 -28.23 -1.44 -9.20
N GLY A 193 -27.91 -0.24 -8.71
CA GLY A 193 -28.88 0.65 -8.05
C GLY A 193 -29.05 0.47 -6.54
N GLN A 194 -28.34 -0.47 -5.90
CA GLN A 194 -28.25 -0.53 -4.44
C GLN A 194 -27.01 0.21 -3.93
N SER A 195 -27.20 1.14 -3.01
CA SER A 195 -26.15 1.75 -2.20
C SER A 195 -26.25 1.23 -0.76
N GLY A 196 -25.10 0.94 -0.16
CA GLY A 196 -25.00 0.42 1.20
C GLY A 196 -23.86 1.09 1.95
N THR A 197 -24.11 1.54 3.17
CA THR A 197 -23.13 2.24 4.01
C THR A 197 -22.22 1.27 4.75
N LEU A 198 -20.95 1.65 4.95
CA LEU A 198 -20.14 1.03 5.98
C LEU A 198 -20.80 1.28 7.34
N GLU A 199 -20.90 0.24 8.15
CA GLU A 199 -21.36 0.31 9.54
C GLU A 199 -20.19 -0.03 10.46
N ILE A 200 -19.95 0.84 11.44
CA ILE A 200 -18.90 0.69 12.45
C ILE A 200 -19.59 0.57 13.81
N HIS A 201 -19.37 -0.52 14.53
CA HIS A 201 -19.89 -0.68 15.89
C HIS A 201 -18.73 -0.62 16.89
N PRO A 202 -18.57 0.48 17.66
CA PRO A 202 -17.52 0.57 18.67
C PRO A 202 -17.86 -0.32 19.87
N ILE A 203 -16.98 -1.29 20.17
CA ILE A 203 -17.17 -2.27 21.26
C ILE A 203 -16.15 -2.10 22.39
N GLY A 204 -15.44 -0.97 22.42
CA GLY A 204 -14.49 -0.58 23.47
C GLY A 204 -13.09 -0.30 22.93
N THR A 205 -12.08 -0.56 23.76
CA THR A 205 -10.66 -0.40 23.41
C THR A 205 -9.88 -1.68 23.74
N LEU A 206 -8.76 -1.88 23.05
CA LEU A 206 -7.82 -2.96 23.28
C LEU A 206 -6.40 -2.47 23.00
N ALA A 207 -5.41 -3.04 23.70
CA ALA A 207 -4.01 -2.77 23.39
C ALA A 207 -3.71 -3.16 21.93
N VAL A 208 -3.15 -2.21 21.16
CA VAL A 208 -2.75 -2.45 19.77
C VAL A 208 -1.69 -3.56 19.73
N PRO A 209 -1.82 -4.58 18.87
CA PRO A 209 -0.78 -5.59 18.70
C PRO A 209 0.58 -4.99 18.38
N ALA A 210 1.66 -5.63 18.85
CA ALA A 210 3.01 -5.21 18.54
C ALA A 210 3.30 -5.30 17.03
N ASP A 211 4.17 -4.41 16.53
CA ASP A 211 4.60 -4.40 15.12
C ASP A 211 5.20 -5.78 14.73
N ASN A 212 4.76 -6.36 13.62
CA ASN A 212 5.22 -7.67 13.17
C ASN A 212 6.72 -7.60 12.83
N THR A 213 7.57 -8.27 13.62
CA THR A 213 9.02 -8.25 13.39
C THR A 213 9.38 -9.15 12.20
N VAL A 214 10.07 -8.60 11.20
CA VAL A 214 10.39 -9.30 9.95
C VAL A 214 11.87 -9.66 9.83
N ALA A 215 12.19 -10.63 8.97
CA ALA A 215 13.56 -11.04 8.70
C ALA A 215 14.29 -10.11 7.71
N ALA A 216 15.62 -10.20 7.67
CA ALA A 216 16.42 -9.52 6.64
C ALA A 216 16.01 -9.98 5.23
N GLY A 217 16.02 -9.05 4.27
CA GLY A 217 15.54 -9.31 2.90
C GLY A 217 14.02 -9.33 2.74
N PHE A 218 13.25 -8.99 3.80
CA PHE A 218 11.80 -8.87 3.74
C PHE A 218 11.33 -7.99 2.56
N GLY A 219 11.61 -6.70 2.60
CA GLY A 219 10.91 -5.72 1.76
C GLY A 219 11.45 -5.54 0.35
N ASN A 220 12.25 -6.47 -0.20
CA ASN A 220 12.89 -6.28 -1.51
C ASN A 220 11.86 -6.11 -2.64
N ALA A 221 11.64 -4.86 -3.04
CA ALA A 221 10.69 -4.49 -4.08
C ALA A 221 11.32 -4.52 -5.48
N ASP A 222 12.62 -4.84 -5.61
CA ASP A 222 13.34 -4.91 -6.88
C ASP A 222 13.10 -3.66 -7.73
N GLY A 223 13.42 -2.48 -7.20
CA GLY A 223 13.17 -1.20 -7.88
C GLY A 223 11.71 -0.90 -8.23
N GLY A 224 10.74 -1.61 -7.63
CA GLY A 224 9.30 -1.51 -7.92
C GLY A 224 8.73 -2.67 -8.76
N PHE A 225 9.57 -3.54 -9.35
CA PHE A 225 9.13 -4.70 -10.13
C PHE A 225 8.53 -5.82 -9.25
N GLY A 226 8.96 -5.92 -7.99
CA GLY A 226 8.46 -6.88 -7.02
C GLY A 226 7.15 -6.48 -6.34
N ARG A 227 6.47 -7.45 -5.72
CA ARG A 227 5.34 -7.24 -4.79
C ARG A 227 5.59 -7.97 -3.46
N PRO A 228 6.61 -7.56 -2.68
CA PRO A 228 7.09 -8.29 -1.51
C PRO A 228 6.02 -8.50 -0.41
N ASN A 229 5.98 -9.71 0.16
CA ASN A 229 5.17 -10.09 1.34
C ASN A 229 3.67 -9.68 1.32
N PRO A 230 2.87 -10.11 0.33
CA PRO A 230 1.43 -9.81 0.27
C PRO A 230 0.63 -10.27 1.51
N GLY A 231 1.18 -11.25 2.25
CA GLY A 231 0.58 -11.78 3.49
C GLY A 231 0.59 -10.81 4.67
N LEU A 232 1.41 -9.75 4.66
CA LEU A 232 1.50 -8.73 5.72
C LEU A 232 0.89 -7.37 5.30
N LEU A 233 0.24 -7.29 4.14
CA LEU A 233 -0.43 -6.08 3.68
C LEU A 233 -1.46 -5.57 4.70
N GLY A 234 -1.45 -4.25 4.89
CA GLY A 234 -2.29 -3.52 5.83
C GLY A 234 -1.87 -3.68 7.29
N THR A 235 -0.76 -4.37 7.62
CA THR A 235 -0.28 -4.52 9.01
C THR A 235 0.90 -3.61 9.31
N ARG A 236 1.12 -3.32 10.60
CA ARG A 236 2.41 -2.75 11.03
C ARG A 236 3.50 -3.81 11.01
N VAL A 237 4.66 -3.44 10.48
CA VAL A 237 5.88 -4.24 10.51
C VAL A 237 7.02 -3.49 11.19
N TYR A 238 7.96 -4.23 11.75
CA TYR A 238 9.24 -3.73 12.26
C TYR A 238 10.36 -4.46 11.54
N VAL A 239 11.15 -3.70 10.76
CA VAL A 239 12.35 -4.19 10.08
C VAL A 239 13.55 -3.92 10.99
N PRO A 240 14.22 -4.95 11.54
CA PRO A 240 15.36 -4.75 12.44
C PRO A 240 16.55 -4.06 11.76
N GLY A 241 17.25 -3.21 12.52
CA GLY A 241 18.46 -2.52 12.08
C GLY A 241 19.76 -3.29 12.29
N PRO A 242 20.91 -2.70 11.89
CA PRO A 242 21.00 -1.41 11.21
C PRO A 242 20.60 -1.49 9.73
N LEU A 243 19.93 -0.46 9.23
CA LEU A 243 19.61 -0.28 7.80
C LEU A 243 20.27 1.00 7.30
N GLN A 244 20.84 0.99 6.10
CA GLN A 244 21.38 2.19 5.45
C GLN A 244 20.44 2.64 4.33
N LEU A 245 20.25 3.96 4.16
CA LEU A 245 19.60 4.54 2.98
C LEU A 245 20.47 4.26 1.74
N THR A 246 19.94 3.49 0.78
CA THR A 246 20.68 2.97 -0.38
C THR A 246 20.45 3.80 -1.64
N ASP A 247 19.23 4.28 -1.85
CA ASP A 247 18.88 5.19 -2.94
C ASP A 247 18.01 6.33 -2.41
N PRO A 248 18.48 7.59 -2.44
CA PRO A 248 17.66 8.75 -2.07
C PRO A 248 16.71 9.17 -3.19
N THR A 249 16.72 8.56 -4.37
CA THR A 249 15.91 8.93 -5.55
C THR A 249 15.47 7.69 -6.34
N PRO A 250 14.86 6.67 -5.71
CA PRO A 250 14.48 5.44 -6.40
C PRO A 250 13.40 5.73 -7.43
N ARG A 251 13.58 5.19 -8.64
CA ARG A 251 12.71 5.46 -9.78
C ARG A 251 11.24 5.14 -9.47
N ALA A 252 10.96 4.08 -8.70
CA ALA A 252 9.62 3.70 -8.23
C ALA A 252 8.84 4.78 -7.46
N PHE A 253 9.52 5.80 -6.92
CA PHE A 253 8.88 6.93 -6.23
C PHE A 253 8.96 8.25 -7.02
N HIS A 254 9.56 8.25 -8.21
CA HIS A 254 9.70 9.46 -9.03
C HIS A 254 8.34 9.97 -9.50
N ARG A 255 8.07 11.28 -9.34
CA ARG A 255 6.87 11.89 -9.91
C ARG A 255 7.01 11.91 -11.43
N GLU A 256 6.12 11.23 -12.13
CA GLU A 256 6.05 11.38 -13.59
C GLU A 256 5.32 12.68 -13.93
N SER A 257 6.01 13.55 -14.66
CA SER A 257 5.47 14.82 -15.12
C SER A 257 5.97 15.16 -16.52
N ALA A 258 5.43 16.23 -17.10
CA ALA A 258 5.88 16.75 -18.39
C ALA A 258 7.31 17.34 -18.34
N ASP A 259 7.89 17.56 -17.17
CA ASP A 259 9.30 17.94 -17.02
C ASP A 259 10.17 16.68 -16.87
N PRO A 260 11.02 16.32 -17.85
CA PRO A 260 11.91 15.17 -17.75
C PRO A 260 13.02 15.35 -16.69
N LYS A 261 13.11 16.52 -16.04
CA LYS A 261 14.05 16.83 -14.94
C LYS A 261 13.38 16.97 -13.59
N ASP A 262 12.12 16.52 -13.45
CA ASP A 262 11.36 16.63 -12.21
C ASP A 262 12.18 16.13 -10.99
N PRO A 263 12.46 16.99 -9.99
CA PRO A 263 13.23 16.61 -8.83
C PRO A 263 12.36 16.01 -7.72
N VAL A 264 11.05 15.79 -7.94
CA VAL A 264 10.10 15.32 -6.93
C VAL A 264 10.02 13.80 -6.90
N TYR A 265 10.09 13.26 -5.68
CA TYR A 265 9.98 11.86 -5.37
C TYR A 265 9.18 11.71 -4.07
N TYR A 266 8.49 10.59 -3.89
CA TYR A 266 7.58 10.34 -2.76
C TYR A 266 8.14 9.34 -1.73
N GLY A 267 9.45 9.10 -1.74
CA GLY A 267 10.11 8.10 -0.89
C GLY A 267 11.55 7.81 -1.28
N PHE A 268 12.17 6.92 -0.53
CA PHE A 268 13.56 6.47 -0.68
C PHE A 268 13.68 4.95 -0.52
N GLU A 269 14.84 4.39 -0.87
CA GLU A 269 15.16 2.98 -0.63
C GLU A 269 16.11 2.84 0.56
N VAL A 270 15.93 1.78 1.34
CA VAL A 270 16.93 1.31 2.32
C VAL A 270 17.39 -0.12 2.04
N SER A 271 18.52 -0.45 2.66
CA SER A 271 19.19 -1.76 2.67
C SER A 271 18.21 -2.94 2.68
N GLY A 272 18.37 -3.83 1.71
CA GLY A 272 17.44 -4.93 1.46
C GLY A 272 16.37 -4.63 0.39
N GLY A 273 16.52 -3.55 -0.38
CA GLY A 273 15.62 -3.18 -1.47
C GLY A 273 14.26 -2.67 -0.98
N ILE A 274 14.21 -2.13 0.24
CA ILE A 274 12.96 -1.77 0.91
C ILE A 274 12.61 -0.34 0.53
N LEU A 275 11.54 -0.19 -0.26
CA LEU A 275 10.95 1.10 -0.58
C LEU A 275 10.19 1.64 0.65
N VAL A 276 10.53 2.87 1.04
CA VAL A 276 9.96 3.60 2.18
C VAL A 276 9.30 4.87 1.66
N SER A 277 8.00 4.99 1.83
CA SER A 277 7.27 6.20 1.45
C SER A 277 7.51 7.32 2.45
N SER A 278 7.74 8.53 1.94
CA SER A 278 7.87 9.75 2.73
C SER A 278 6.54 10.46 2.97
N GLN A 279 5.39 9.92 2.51
CA GLN A 279 4.09 10.61 2.49
C GLN A 279 3.69 11.23 3.84
N ASN A 280 3.96 10.53 4.96
CA ASN A 280 3.60 10.98 6.31
C ASN A 280 4.78 11.61 7.08
N THR A 281 5.98 11.68 6.48
CA THR A 281 7.22 12.07 7.16
C THR A 281 8.00 13.19 6.47
N SER A 282 7.65 13.57 5.24
CA SER A 282 8.22 14.73 4.54
C SER A 282 7.52 16.05 4.88
N GLY A 283 8.06 17.15 4.34
CA GLY A 283 7.53 18.51 4.53
C GLY A 283 8.21 19.29 5.65
N ALA A 284 7.82 20.55 5.82
CA ALA A 284 8.29 21.37 6.93
C ALA A 284 7.76 20.83 8.28
N SER A 285 8.56 20.91 9.34
CA SER A 285 8.07 20.65 10.69
C SER A 285 6.89 21.57 11.01
N PRO A 286 5.74 21.04 11.45
CA PRO A 286 4.54 21.84 11.62
C PRO A 286 4.71 22.94 12.69
N THR A 287 4.34 24.18 12.36
CA THR A 287 4.41 25.32 13.28
C THR A 287 3.32 25.28 14.36
N ASP A 288 2.38 24.35 14.27
CA ASP A 288 1.27 24.11 15.20
C ASP A 288 1.58 23.06 16.29
N GLY A 289 2.78 22.47 16.27
CA GLY A 289 3.19 21.43 17.21
C GLY A 289 2.84 19.99 16.78
N GLY A 290 2.45 19.77 15.52
CA GLY A 290 2.38 18.43 14.93
C GLY A 290 3.73 17.68 14.94
N PRO A 291 3.72 16.36 14.66
CA PRO A 291 4.92 15.53 14.74
C PRO A 291 6.03 16.03 13.81
N ALA A 292 7.27 15.95 14.29
CA ALA A 292 8.45 16.35 13.55
C ALA A 292 8.54 15.61 12.20
N ARG A 293 9.00 16.31 11.16
CA ARG A 293 9.25 15.73 9.82
C ARG A 293 10.73 15.40 9.68
N CYS A 294 11.01 14.34 8.92
CA CYS A 294 12.32 13.74 8.73
C CYS A 294 12.48 13.32 7.28
N ASP A 295 12.62 14.32 6.41
CA ASP A 295 12.88 14.11 4.99
C ASP A 295 14.36 13.71 4.78
N TRP A 296 14.67 12.47 5.14
CA TRP A 296 16.00 11.87 5.00
C TRP A 296 16.49 11.88 3.54
N GLN A 297 15.55 11.82 2.60
CA GLN A 297 15.82 11.97 1.17
C GLN A 297 16.32 13.38 0.85
N ALA A 298 15.60 14.43 1.26
CA ALA A 298 15.99 15.81 0.99
C ALA A 298 17.36 16.13 1.62
N LEU A 299 17.62 15.63 2.83
CA LEU A 299 18.88 15.77 3.54
C LEU A 299 20.06 15.19 2.75
N VAL A 300 19.98 13.91 2.34
CA VAL A 300 21.05 13.24 1.57
C VAL A 300 21.25 13.89 0.20
N ARG A 301 20.18 14.40 -0.44
CA ARG A 301 20.26 15.07 -1.75
C ARG A 301 20.84 16.48 -1.68
N GLY A 302 20.54 17.23 -0.62
CA GLY A 302 20.95 18.63 -0.46
C GLY A 302 22.36 18.76 0.10
N ASP A 303 22.63 18.08 1.22
CA ASP A 303 23.84 18.25 2.02
C ASP A 303 24.88 17.14 1.80
N GLY A 304 24.48 16.04 1.17
CA GLY A 304 25.30 14.85 1.00
C GLY A 304 25.38 13.97 2.25
N GLY A 305 26.42 13.14 2.32
CA GLY A 305 26.61 12.20 3.43
C GLY A 305 25.77 10.93 3.30
N SER A 306 25.41 10.34 4.44
CA SER A 306 24.65 9.08 4.50
C SER A 306 23.70 9.04 5.69
N VAL A 307 22.60 8.29 5.57
CA VAL A 307 21.64 8.05 6.65
C VAL A 307 21.62 6.57 7.00
N VAL A 308 21.71 6.29 8.30
CA VAL A 308 21.59 4.94 8.88
C VAL A 308 20.43 4.96 9.88
N PHE A 309 19.66 3.88 9.93
CA PHE A 309 18.61 3.62 10.91
C PHE A 309 19.13 2.54 11.88
N PRO A 310 19.80 2.90 13.00
CA PRO A 310 20.54 1.93 13.80
C PRO A 310 19.63 0.91 14.49
N GLN A 311 18.43 1.35 14.88
CA GLN A 311 17.40 0.52 15.48
C GLN A 311 16.43 -0.07 14.44
N GLY A 312 16.66 0.14 13.14
CA GLY A 312 15.74 -0.26 12.07
C GLY A 312 14.58 0.73 11.87
N ILE A 313 13.55 0.28 11.14
CA ILE A 313 12.40 1.12 10.74
C ILE A 313 11.07 0.40 10.96
N ARG A 314 9.99 1.17 11.10
CA ARG A 314 8.63 0.67 11.30
C ARG A 314 7.66 1.38 10.36
N GLY A 315 6.44 0.86 10.27
CA GLY A 315 5.38 1.47 9.49
C GLY A 315 4.34 0.45 9.09
N VAL A 316 3.32 0.88 8.36
CA VAL A 316 2.35 -0.04 7.74
C VAL A 316 2.94 -0.56 6.43
N TRP A 317 2.91 -1.86 6.23
CA TRP A 317 3.29 -2.47 4.96
C TRP A 317 2.08 -2.50 4.03
N ASP A 318 2.09 -1.74 2.94
CA ASP A 318 0.91 -1.63 2.07
C ASP A 318 1.24 -1.33 0.60
N THR A 319 0.20 -1.39 -0.21
CA THR A 319 0.10 -1.09 -1.64
C THR A 319 0.46 0.37 -1.92
N TYR A 320 1.39 0.57 -2.86
CA TYR A 320 1.73 1.85 -3.47
C TYR A 320 1.50 1.80 -4.98
N THR A 321 0.91 2.87 -5.50
CA THR A 321 0.87 3.23 -6.92
C THR A 321 1.13 4.72 -7.06
N PHE A 322 1.73 5.13 -8.17
CA PHE A 322 1.66 6.51 -8.65
C PHE A 322 0.52 6.64 -9.68
N VAL A 323 0.06 7.86 -9.93
CA VAL A 323 -0.91 8.17 -10.99
C VAL A 323 -0.38 9.41 -11.70
N PRO A 324 0.03 9.31 -12.97
CA PRO A 324 0.50 10.45 -13.73
C PRO A 324 -0.68 11.37 -14.08
N CYS A 325 -0.58 12.65 -13.72
CA CYS A 325 -1.51 13.65 -14.27
C CYS A 325 -1.02 14.06 -15.67
N ARG A 326 -1.96 14.26 -16.61
CA ARG A 326 -1.64 14.53 -18.03
C ARG A 326 -0.89 15.86 -18.27
N ASP A 327 -0.98 16.78 -17.31
CA ASP A 327 -0.26 18.05 -17.25
C ASP A 327 1.08 17.96 -16.48
N GLY A 328 1.36 16.82 -15.85
CA GLY A 328 2.46 16.63 -14.91
C GLY A 328 2.28 17.26 -13.53
N GLY A 329 1.05 17.68 -13.20
CA GLY A 329 0.68 18.24 -11.91
C GLY A 329 0.19 17.19 -10.91
N ILE A 330 -0.65 17.65 -9.97
CA ILE A 330 -1.41 16.82 -9.02
C ILE A 330 -2.92 17.13 -9.06
N GLY A 331 -3.37 17.97 -10.00
CA GLY A 331 -4.70 18.59 -9.98
C GLY A 331 -5.75 17.83 -10.79
N GLU A 332 -5.42 17.44 -12.03
CA GLU A 332 -6.36 16.81 -12.96
C GLU A 332 -5.76 15.53 -13.58
N CYS A 333 -5.60 14.51 -12.74
CA CYS A 333 -5.23 13.15 -13.16
C CYS A 333 -6.40 12.47 -13.90
N THR A 334 -6.66 12.93 -15.12
CA THR A 334 -7.65 12.35 -16.05
C THR A 334 -7.01 11.20 -16.81
N GLY A 335 -7.45 9.97 -16.55
CA GLY A 335 -6.92 8.75 -17.16
C GLY A 335 -7.97 7.66 -17.29
N GLY A 336 -7.63 6.59 -18.01
CA GLY A 336 -8.35 5.33 -17.92
C GLY A 336 -8.18 4.70 -16.54
N ALA A 337 -9.09 3.79 -16.15
CA ALA A 337 -9.07 3.13 -14.83
C ALA A 337 -7.82 2.26 -14.56
N SER A 338 -6.91 2.15 -15.54
CA SER A 338 -5.67 1.38 -15.54
C SER A 338 -4.40 2.24 -15.55
N ASP A 339 -4.51 3.57 -15.53
CA ASP A 339 -3.39 4.48 -15.80
C ASP A 339 -2.45 4.67 -14.58
N GLY A 340 -2.82 4.15 -13.40
CA GLY A 340 -1.93 4.06 -12.25
C GLY A 340 -0.91 2.94 -12.37
N GLY A 341 0.34 3.25 -12.04
CA GLY A 341 1.48 2.34 -12.11
C GLY A 341 2.63 2.71 -11.17
N VAL A 342 3.69 1.90 -11.17
CA VAL A 342 4.93 2.14 -10.44
C VAL A 342 5.99 2.68 -11.41
N PRO A 343 6.38 3.96 -11.32
CA PRO A 343 7.23 4.61 -12.31
C PRO A 343 8.56 3.89 -12.55
N GLY A 344 8.94 3.76 -13.83
CA GLY A 344 10.15 3.06 -14.28
C GLY A 344 10.07 1.54 -14.25
N THR A 345 8.88 0.97 -14.10
CA THR A 345 8.66 -0.48 -14.25
C THR A 345 8.10 -0.86 -15.63
N GLU A 346 7.99 0.12 -16.53
CA GLU A 346 7.52 -0.04 -17.90
C GLU A 346 8.57 -0.79 -18.73
N PRO A 347 8.21 -1.91 -19.41
CA PRO A 347 9.12 -2.61 -20.30
C PRO A 347 9.48 -1.77 -21.54
N ALA A 348 10.68 -2.01 -22.08
CA ALA A 348 11.25 -1.24 -23.19
C ALA A 348 10.49 -1.37 -24.54
N ASP A 349 9.52 -2.28 -24.64
CA ASP A 349 8.62 -2.44 -25.78
C ASP A 349 7.34 -1.58 -25.67
N GLY A 350 7.18 -0.81 -24.58
CA GLY A 350 6.02 0.06 -24.34
C GLY A 350 4.80 -0.67 -23.79
N GLY A 351 4.96 -1.90 -23.29
CA GLY A 351 3.92 -2.58 -22.51
C GLY A 351 3.58 -1.86 -21.20
N PRO A 352 2.48 -2.23 -20.52
CA PRO A 352 2.14 -1.66 -19.21
C PRO A 352 3.15 -2.12 -18.16
N GLY A 353 3.66 -1.18 -17.37
CA GLY A 353 4.49 -1.45 -16.20
C GLY A 353 3.73 -2.14 -15.06
N ASN A 354 4.39 -2.25 -13.91
CA ASN A 354 3.81 -2.82 -12.71
C ASN A 354 2.74 -1.87 -12.16
N ARG A 355 1.48 -2.30 -12.08
CA ARG A 355 0.36 -1.44 -11.61
C ARG A 355 0.53 -0.95 -10.16
N PHE A 356 1.16 -1.76 -9.31
CA PHE A 356 1.45 -1.41 -7.93
C PHE A 356 2.61 -2.26 -7.40
N THR A 357 3.25 -1.77 -6.36
CA THR A 357 4.24 -2.49 -5.53
C THR A 357 3.84 -2.41 -4.05
N HIS A 358 4.61 -3.01 -3.16
CA HIS A 358 4.40 -2.92 -1.71
C HIS A 358 5.55 -2.16 -1.07
N VAL A 359 5.23 -1.19 -0.23
CA VAL A 359 6.18 -0.29 0.41
C VAL A 359 5.88 -0.16 1.89
N LEU A 360 6.84 0.37 2.65
CA LEU A 360 6.63 0.77 4.02
C LEU A 360 6.07 2.19 4.08
N TYR A 361 5.02 2.40 4.87
CA TYR A 361 4.45 3.70 5.25
C TYR A 361 4.71 3.95 6.74
N PRO A 362 5.84 4.56 7.12
CA PRO A 362 6.07 5.11 8.44
C PRO A 362 5.02 6.16 8.82
N GLN A 363 4.73 6.32 10.10
CA GLN A 363 3.67 7.23 10.57
C GLN A 363 4.20 8.46 11.31
N ASN A 364 5.46 8.43 11.72
CA ASN A 364 6.13 9.51 12.46
C ASN A 364 7.64 9.29 12.40
N CYS A 365 8.42 10.31 12.76
CA CYS A 365 9.87 10.23 12.71
C CYS A 365 10.48 9.53 13.93
N ASP A 366 10.01 9.85 15.14
CA ASP A 366 10.68 9.44 16.39
C ASP A 366 10.61 7.94 16.69
N ARG A 367 9.51 7.27 16.29
CA ARG A 367 9.31 5.82 16.47
C ARG A 367 9.53 5.03 15.18
N ASP A 368 9.08 5.54 14.03
CA ASP A 368 9.03 4.75 12.80
C ASP A 368 10.22 4.99 11.85
N LEU A 369 10.85 6.18 11.86
CA LEU A 369 12.05 6.54 11.07
C LEU A 369 13.14 7.23 11.89
N ALA A 370 13.53 6.63 13.02
CA ALA A 370 14.61 7.13 13.89
C ALA A 370 16.01 6.95 13.26
N GLY A 371 16.28 7.72 12.21
CA GLY A 371 17.54 7.77 11.48
C GLY A 371 18.60 8.62 12.19
N VAL A 372 19.85 8.38 11.81
CA VAL A 372 21.03 9.18 12.15
C VAL A 372 21.71 9.54 10.83
N TRP A 373 21.93 10.83 10.62
CA TRP A 373 22.70 11.35 9.49
C TRP A 373 24.16 11.53 9.89
N ASP A 374 25.06 11.05 9.03
CA ASP A 374 26.47 11.44 9.02
C ASP A 374 26.71 12.22 7.73
N ALA A 375 27.01 13.51 7.85
CA ALA A 375 27.38 14.37 6.73
C ALA A 375 28.62 13.86 5.96
N GLY A 376 29.39 12.96 6.57
CA GLY A 376 30.74 12.63 6.18
C GLY A 376 31.69 13.77 6.55
N ILE A 377 32.91 13.44 6.97
CA ILE A 377 33.94 14.46 7.13
C ILE A 377 34.31 14.96 5.73
N GLN A 378 33.70 16.07 5.28
CA GLN A 378 34.32 16.92 4.28
C GLN A 378 35.65 17.38 4.89
N GLY A 379 36.74 16.78 4.40
CA GLY A 379 38.08 17.10 4.89
C GLY A 379 38.34 18.58 4.73
N SER A 380 38.50 19.30 5.84
CA SER A 380 38.93 20.69 5.87
C SER A 380 40.39 20.76 5.40
N GLY A 381 40.57 20.79 4.08
CA GLY A 381 41.83 21.18 3.45
C GLY A 381 42.14 22.61 3.85
N GLY A 382 43.29 22.81 4.51
CA GLY A 382 43.77 24.12 4.95
C GLY A 382 44.65 24.82 3.92
#